data_AF-A0A3D4EAD6-F1
#
_entry.id   AF-A0A3D4EAD6-F1
#
_cell.length_a   1.000
_cell.length_b   1.000
_cell.length_c   1.000
_cell.angle_alpha   90.00
_cell.angle_beta   90.00
_cell.angle_gamma   90.00
#
_symmetry.space_group_name_H-M   'P 1'
#
loop_
_entity.id
_entity.type
_entity.pdbx_description
1 polymer ?
#
loop_
_entity_poly.entity_id
_entity_poly.type
_entity_poly.pdbx_seq_one_letter_code
_entity_poly.pdbx_strand_id
1 'polypeptide(L)'
;MQHTEKHSLIPWTLKVCAAVLSLFGIGIIPLSAQSVLSGTVVSASDGQPLVGAYVLVQGTNVGTSTDVDGTFRLDVSSGTILEVSQIGYVTRQVKASDGVKIALEEDQLWLDDVVVVGYGVQKKKLVTGSTVQVKGEDIAKLNTVDVLGALQSQSPGVNIVQNNGFLGSGFKVNIRGLGTIGDSAPLYVVDGVANGSISALNPSDIESIDVLKDAASAAIYGARAANGVILITTKKGKEGQASVTYDGYYGLQNLYKIPTLLSANEYMQIQDESRMMDGLAPYNWENYIGSRIYKAIKEEGWTGTNWLKEITNEDAPVQNHSVNVTGGSKTGTYSIGLAYTGQDATMGVP
;
A
#
# COMPACT_ATOMS: atom_id res chain seq x y z
N MET A 1 6.95 45.65 83.36
CA MET A 1 5.71 46.43 83.50
C MET A 1 5.26 46.85 82.11
N GLN A 2 4.10 46.30 81.71
CA GLN A 2 3.09 46.84 80.78
C GLN A 2 3.47 47.45 79.42
N HIS A 3 2.79 46.91 78.40
CA HIS A 3 2.18 47.61 77.25
C HIS A 3 3.14 48.14 76.15
N THR A 4 2.94 47.90 74.84
CA THR A 4 1.87 47.24 74.08
C THR A 4 2.38 46.97 72.67
N GLU A 5 1.98 45.83 72.10
CA GLU A 5 1.99 45.57 70.66
C GLU A 5 1.05 46.52 69.91
N LYS A 6 1.45 46.91 68.69
CA LYS A 6 0.51 47.09 67.58
C LYS A 6 1.10 46.47 66.32
N HIS A 7 0.53 45.34 65.94
CA HIS A 7 0.67 44.74 64.62
C HIS A 7 0.03 45.64 63.55
N SER A 8 0.73 45.82 62.44
CA SER A 8 0.17 46.26 61.15
C SER A 8 0.70 45.31 60.08
N LEU A 9 -0.23 44.57 59.49
CA LEU A 9 -0.03 43.53 58.49
C LEU A 9 0.21 44.16 57.13
N ILE A 10 1.35 43.87 56.49
CA ILE A 10 1.56 44.08 55.04
C ILE A 10 2.07 42.74 54.46
N PRO A 11 1.45 42.23 53.39
CA PRO A 11 1.57 40.82 53.00
C PRO A 11 2.88 40.48 52.28
N TRP A 12 3.29 39.22 52.49
CA TRP A 12 4.49 38.51 52.01
C TRP A 12 4.69 38.49 50.48
N THR A 13 3.76 39.00 49.68
CA THR A 13 3.85 38.99 48.22
C THR A 13 4.82 40.04 47.65
N LEU A 14 5.20 41.08 48.40
CA LEU A 14 6.06 42.16 47.89
C LEU A 14 7.57 41.89 48.04
N LYS A 15 7.98 40.92 48.85
CA LYS A 15 9.42 40.63 49.10
C LYS A 15 10.01 39.58 48.14
N VAL A 16 9.17 38.85 47.41
CA VAL A 16 9.64 37.86 46.42
C VAL A 16 9.91 38.50 45.04
N CYS A 17 9.22 39.60 44.71
CA CYS A 17 9.48 40.33 43.44
C CYS A 17 10.76 41.17 43.46
N ALA A 18 11.24 41.62 44.62
CA ALA A 18 12.43 42.46 44.73
C ALA A 18 13.76 41.67 44.71
N ALA A 19 13.72 40.34 44.87
CA ALA A 19 14.90 39.47 44.86
C ALA A 19 15.16 38.79 43.51
N VAL A 20 14.23 38.87 42.56
CA VAL A 20 14.37 38.31 41.20
C VAL A 20 14.81 39.37 40.18
N LEU A 21 14.78 40.65 40.54
CA LEU A 21 15.09 41.78 39.64
C LEU A 21 16.53 42.32 39.75
N SER A 22 17.41 41.71 40.55
CA SER A 22 18.82 42.14 40.71
C SER A 22 19.84 41.18 40.09
N LEU A 23 19.39 40.19 39.31
CA LEU A 23 20.25 39.21 38.61
C LEU A 23 20.22 39.33 37.07
N PHE A 24 19.73 40.44 36.54
CA PHE A 24 19.96 40.84 35.15
C PHE A 24 21.27 41.65 35.06
N GLY A 25 22.38 40.91 35.19
CA GLY A 25 23.69 41.42 34.80
C GLY A 25 23.66 41.80 33.32
N ILE A 26 24.06 43.03 33.02
CA ILE A 26 24.28 43.55 31.68
C ILE A 26 25.39 42.72 31.03
N GLY A 27 24.99 41.66 30.33
CA GLY A 27 25.84 40.93 29.40
C GLY A 27 25.95 41.75 28.13
N ILE A 28 27.11 42.36 27.92
CA ILE A 28 27.47 42.99 26.64
C ILE A 28 27.53 41.85 25.61
N ILE A 29 26.50 41.71 24.80
CA ILE A 29 26.50 40.79 23.66
C ILE A 29 27.50 41.37 22.67
N PRO A 30 28.59 40.66 22.29
CA PRO A 30 29.41 41.10 21.19
C PRO A 30 28.53 41.10 19.93
N LEU A 31 28.24 42.29 19.42
CA LEU A 31 27.64 42.48 18.11
C LEU A 31 28.65 41.99 17.07
N SER A 32 28.66 40.68 16.81
CA SER A 32 29.31 40.14 15.62
C SER A 32 28.60 40.78 14.44
N ALA A 33 29.36 41.48 13.60
CA ALA A 33 28.85 42.07 12.38
C ALA A 33 28.14 40.97 11.57
N GLN A 34 26.81 41.03 11.50
CA GLN A 34 26.05 40.29 10.51
C GLN A 34 26.37 40.93 9.16
N SER A 35 27.31 40.32 8.45
CA SER A 35 27.55 40.63 7.06
C SER A 35 26.43 40.01 6.24
N VAL A 36 25.68 40.81 5.49
CA VAL A 36 24.78 40.32 4.46
C VAL A 36 25.65 39.62 3.42
N LEU A 37 25.63 38.29 3.38
CA LEU A 37 26.35 37.55 2.34
C LEU A 37 25.45 37.37 1.13
N SER A 38 26.03 37.60 -0.04
CA SER A 38 25.39 37.38 -1.32
C SER A 38 26.08 36.26 -2.09
N GLY A 39 25.32 35.45 -2.81
CA GLY A 39 25.85 34.36 -3.62
C GLY A 39 24.87 33.92 -4.69
N THR A 40 25.32 33.06 -5.60
CA THR A 40 24.52 32.56 -6.73
C THR A 40 24.56 31.04 -6.79
N VAL A 41 23.40 30.43 -6.97
CA VAL A 41 23.24 28.98 -7.18
C VAL A 41 22.95 28.72 -8.65
N VAL A 42 23.73 27.84 -9.26
CA VAL A 42 23.59 27.44 -10.67
C VAL A 42 23.58 25.92 -10.79
N SER A 43 23.04 25.40 -11.89
CA SER A 43 23.21 24.00 -12.25
C SER A 43 24.64 23.75 -12.73
N ALA A 44 25.21 22.62 -12.32
CA ALA A 44 26.53 22.17 -12.77
C ALA A 44 26.53 21.65 -14.21
N SER A 45 25.38 21.23 -14.74
CA SER A 45 25.26 20.59 -16.07
C SER A 45 25.22 21.61 -17.21
N ASP A 46 24.44 22.68 -17.05
CA ASP A 46 24.16 23.67 -18.10
C ASP A 46 24.52 25.11 -17.70
N GLY A 47 24.91 25.32 -16.43
CA GLY A 47 25.28 26.64 -15.90
C GLY A 47 24.11 27.60 -15.70
N GLN A 48 22.86 27.13 -15.83
CA GLN A 48 21.66 27.96 -15.66
C GLN A 48 21.45 28.34 -14.17
N PRO A 49 20.96 29.56 -13.89
CA PRO A 49 20.60 29.96 -12.53
C PRO A 49 19.46 29.10 -12.00
N LEU A 50 19.61 28.64 -10.76
CA LEU A 50 18.62 27.79 -10.11
C LEU A 50 17.68 28.64 -9.25
N VAL A 51 16.45 28.79 -9.73
CA VAL A 51 15.36 29.52 -9.05
C VAL A 51 14.72 28.64 -7.98
N GLY A 52 14.51 29.17 -6.78
CA GLY A 52 13.85 28.46 -5.68
C GLY A 52 14.68 27.38 -5.00
N ALA A 53 16.01 27.37 -5.16
CA ALA A 53 16.90 26.55 -4.35
C ALA A 53 16.91 27.05 -2.90
N TYR A 54 16.83 26.13 -1.94
CA TYR A 54 16.77 26.45 -0.52
C TYR A 54 18.17 26.42 0.09
N VAL A 55 18.61 27.56 0.64
CA VAL A 55 19.93 27.76 1.26
C VAL A 55 19.75 27.88 2.77
N LEU A 56 20.20 26.89 3.54
CA LEU A 56 20.07 26.82 4.99
C LEU A 56 21.43 26.88 5.67
N VAL A 57 21.53 27.56 6.80
CA VAL A 57 22.71 27.46 7.67
C VAL A 57 22.66 26.15 8.45
N GLN A 58 23.70 25.33 8.28
CA GLN A 58 23.76 24.00 8.87
C GLN A 58 23.55 24.05 10.40
N GLY A 59 22.57 23.28 10.89
CA GLY A 59 22.25 23.19 12.32
C GLY A 59 21.34 24.30 12.87
N THR A 60 20.81 25.19 12.01
CA THR A 60 19.85 26.23 12.41
C THR A 60 18.65 26.26 11.46
N ASN A 61 17.58 26.96 11.85
CA ASN A 61 16.42 27.23 10.98
C ASN A 61 16.58 28.53 10.18
N VAL A 62 17.79 29.09 10.12
CA VAL A 62 18.06 30.34 9.40
C VAL A 62 18.45 30.01 7.96
N GLY A 63 17.58 30.37 7.01
CA GLY A 63 17.77 30.09 5.60
C GLY A 63 16.98 31.03 4.70
N THR A 64 17.25 30.95 3.40
CA THR A 64 16.61 31.77 2.35
C THR A 64 16.45 30.94 1.08
N SER A 65 15.63 31.41 0.14
CA SER A 65 15.49 30.81 -1.19
C SER A 65 16.15 31.69 -2.25
N THR A 66 16.64 31.11 -3.33
CA THR A 66 17.17 31.85 -4.48
C THR A 66 16.07 32.50 -5.32
N ASP A 67 16.37 33.68 -5.86
CA ASP A 67 15.49 34.45 -6.76
C ASP A 67 15.57 33.98 -8.22
N VAL A 68 14.89 34.67 -9.15
CA VAL A 68 14.83 34.38 -10.60
C VAL A 68 16.21 34.32 -11.25
N ASP A 69 17.17 35.12 -10.77
CA ASP A 69 18.56 35.12 -11.24
C ASP A 69 19.45 34.12 -10.48
N GLY A 70 18.87 33.21 -9.69
CA GLY A 70 19.59 32.21 -8.89
C GLY A 70 20.37 32.82 -7.71
N THR A 71 20.17 34.11 -7.41
CA THR A 71 20.90 34.83 -6.37
C THR A 71 20.19 34.70 -5.02
N PHE A 72 20.95 34.60 -3.93
CA PHE A 72 20.44 34.61 -2.57
C PHE A 72 21.15 35.67 -1.71
N ARG A 73 20.46 36.12 -0.66
CA ARG A 73 21.00 37.04 0.36
C ARG A 73 20.67 36.49 1.74
N LEU A 74 21.68 36.33 2.59
CA LEU A 74 21.53 35.72 3.91
C LEU A 74 22.46 36.39 4.94
N ASP A 75 21.91 36.75 6.10
CA ASP A 75 22.65 37.41 7.19
C ASP A 75 23.40 36.40 8.05
N VAL A 76 24.63 36.07 7.64
CA VAL A 76 25.46 35.05 8.32
C VAL A 76 26.93 35.48 8.36
N SER A 77 27.65 35.01 9.37
CA SER A 77 29.09 35.20 9.44
C SER A 77 29.81 34.41 8.35
N SER A 78 30.79 35.05 7.71
CA SER A 78 31.70 34.40 6.76
C SER A 78 32.38 33.17 7.38
N GLY A 79 32.44 32.06 6.64
CA GLY A 79 33.01 30.78 7.08
C GLY A 79 32.00 29.75 7.63
N THR A 80 30.73 30.14 7.83
CA THR A 80 29.65 29.23 8.25
C THR A 80 29.31 28.22 7.14
N ILE A 81 28.95 26.97 7.48
CA ILE A 81 28.58 25.97 6.47
C ILE A 81 27.12 26.18 6.07
N LEU A 82 26.89 26.37 4.77
CA LEU A 82 25.59 26.43 4.13
C LEU A 82 25.27 25.07 3.52
N GLU A 83 24.05 24.62 3.71
CA GLU A 83 23.45 23.47 3.07
C GLU A 83 22.46 23.97 2.01
N VAL A 84 22.74 23.64 0.75
CA VAL A 84 21.88 24.04 -0.38
C VAL A 84 21.20 22.80 -0.93
N SER A 85 19.88 22.85 -1.00
CA SER A 85 19.03 21.76 -1.48
C SER A 85 18.00 22.27 -2.48
N GLN A 86 17.70 21.43 -3.47
CA GLN A 86 16.63 21.67 -4.44
C GLN A 86 16.10 20.32 -4.91
N ILE A 87 14.80 20.26 -5.19
CA ILE A 87 14.17 19.06 -5.73
C ILE A 87 14.83 18.71 -7.08
N GLY A 88 15.34 17.48 -7.21
CA GLY A 88 16.05 17.01 -8.40
C GLY A 88 17.56 17.29 -8.42
N TYR A 89 18.14 17.76 -7.31
CA TYR A 89 19.58 18.05 -7.18
C TYR A 89 20.17 17.47 -5.90
N VAL A 90 21.45 17.07 -5.96
CA VAL A 90 22.17 16.55 -4.79
C VAL A 90 22.44 17.70 -3.81
N THR A 91 22.06 17.50 -2.55
CA THR A 91 22.28 18.49 -1.49
C THR A 91 23.77 18.72 -1.29
N ARG A 92 24.21 19.99 -1.34
CA ARG A 92 25.63 20.35 -1.27
C ARG A 92 25.91 21.23 -0.07
N GLN A 93 26.98 20.90 0.66
CA GLN A 93 27.50 21.71 1.75
C GLN A 93 28.66 22.58 1.27
N VAL A 94 28.59 23.89 1.51
CA VAL A 94 29.63 24.85 1.11
C VAL A 94 29.89 25.86 2.21
N LYS A 95 31.13 26.37 2.31
CA LYS A 95 31.43 27.45 3.25
C LYS A 95 30.91 28.78 2.71
N ALA A 96 30.23 29.54 3.56
CA ALA A 96 29.71 30.86 3.25
C ALA A 96 30.87 31.83 3.00
N SER A 97 30.87 32.45 1.82
CA SER A 97 31.80 33.51 1.41
C SER A 97 31.02 34.52 0.59
N ASP A 98 31.44 35.78 0.60
CA ASP A 98 30.82 36.80 -0.24
C ASP A 98 31.10 36.52 -1.72
N GLY A 99 30.06 36.60 -2.56
CA GLY A 99 30.13 36.28 -3.99
C GLY A 99 30.28 34.78 -4.31
N VAL A 100 29.92 33.87 -3.38
CA VAL A 100 30.09 32.42 -3.61
C VAL A 100 29.19 31.93 -4.75
N LYS A 101 29.79 31.21 -5.71
CA LYS A 101 29.08 30.50 -6.77
C LYS A 101 28.95 29.02 -6.40
N ILE A 102 27.72 28.56 -6.23
CA ILE A 102 27.38 27.19 -5.80
C ILE A 102 26.81 26.46 -7.01
N ALA A 103 27.53 25.47 -7.52
CA ALA A 103 27.03 24.60 -8.58
C ALA A 103 26.38 23.36 -7.95
N LEU A 104 25.09 23.13 -8.20
CA LEU A 104 24.40 21.91 -7.78
C LEU A 104 24.46 20.89 -8.91
N GLU A 105 24.81 19.66 -8.55
CA GLU A 105 24.77 18.52 -9.48
C GLU A 105 23.36 17.95 -9.49
N GLU A 106 22.84 17.66 -10.69
CA GLU A 106 21.55 17.00 -10.84
C GLU A 106 21.56 15.65 -10.11
N ASP A 107 20.51 15.40 -9.33
CA ASP A 107 20.29 14.12 -8.69
C ASP A 107 19.75 13.16 -9.75
N GLN A 108 20.66 12.43 -10.40
CA GLN A 108 20.32 11.35 -11.33
C GLN A 108 19.77 10.10 -10.62
N LEU A 109 19.07 10.25 -9.49
CA LEU A 109 18.18 9.20 -9.01
C LEU A 109 16.96 9.08 -9.94
N TRP A 110 17.22 8.51 -11.11
CA TRP A 110 16.23 7.65 -11.73
C TRP A 110 15.97 6.52 -10.74
N LEU A 111 14.74 6.43 -10.22
CA LEU A 111 14.22 5.21 -9.60
C LEU A 111 14.29 4.12 -10.68
N ASP A 112 15.43 3.45 -10.74
CA ASP A 112 15.62 2.25 -11.54
C ASP A 112 14.65 1.21 -10.97
N ASP A 113 13.47 1.08 -11.58
CA ASP A 113 12.62 -0.10 -11.39
C ASP A 113 13.48 -1.29 -11.83
N VAL A 114 13.98 -2.04 -10.85
CA VAL A 114 14.77 -3.23 -11.07
C VAL A 114 13.78 -4.38 -11.27
N VAL A 115 13.93 -5.11 -12.39
CA VAL A 115 13.20 -6.35 -12.62
C VAL A 115 14.16 -7.49 -12.27
N VAL A 116 13.71 -8.40 -11.41
CA VAL A 116 14.48 -9.60 -11.11
C VAL A 116 14.18 -10.61 -12.22
N VAL A 117 15.21 -11.10 -12.90
CA VAL A 117 15.04 -12.17 -13.89
C VAL A 117 15.95 -13.32 -13.47
N GLY A 118 15.38 -14.30 -12.78
CA GLY A 118 16.16 -15.44 -12.26
C GLY A 118 17.06 -15.02 -11.11
N TYR A 119 18.37 -15.10 -11.35
CA TYR A 119 19.42 -14.87 -10.36
C TYR A 119 20.12 -13.50 -10.50
N GLY A 120 19.64 -12.63 -11.39
CA GLY A 120 20.21 -11.31 -11.65
C GLY A 120 19.18 -10.19 -11.61
N VAL A 121 19.61 -9.01 -11.16
CA VAL A 121 18.86 -7.76 -11.22
C VAL A 121 19.20 -7.03 -12.52
N GLN A 122 18.23 -6.90 -13.43
CA GLN A 122 18.43 -6.24 -14.72
C GLN A 122 17.62 -4.94 -14.78
N LYS A 123 18.21 -3.89 -15.38
CA LYS A 123 17.53 -2.61 -15.58
C LYS A 123 16.42 -2.77 -16.63
N LYS A 124 15.24 -2.20 -16.37
CA LYS A 124 14.04 -2.24 -17.24
C LYS A 124 14.32 -1.93 -18.73
N LYS A 125 15.29 -1.04 -19.01
CA LYS A 125 15.69 -0.64 -20.36
C LYS A 125 16.38 -1.75 -21.19
N LEU A 126 16.94 -2.78 -20.54
CA LEU A 126 17.74 -3.83 -21.18
C LEU A 126 17.00 -5.17 -21.33
N VAL A 127 15.74 -5.25 -20.88
CA VAL A 127 14.94 -6.47 -21.04
C VAL A 127 14.33 -6.48 -22.45
N THR A 128 14.85 -7.35 -23.30
CA THR A 128 14.34 -7.55 -24.68
C THR A 128 13.11 -8.49 -24.74
N GLY A 129 12.71 -9.08 -23.61
CA GLY A 129 11.56 -9.98 -23.51
C GLY A 129 10.30 -9.32 -22.91
N SER A 130 9.14 -9.91 -23.19
CA SER A 130 7.84 -9.54 -22.65
C SER A 130 7.73 -9.93 -21.18
N THR A 131 8.18 -9.02 -20.32
CA THR A 131 8.02 -9.11 -18.86
C THR A 131 7.06 -8.01 -18.40
N VAL A 132 6.08 -8.37 -17.59
CA VAL A 132 5.19 -7.38 -16.94
C VAL A 132 5.43 -7.40 -15.45
N GLN A 133 5.87 -6.25 -14.92
CA GLN A 133 6.05 -6.02 -13.50
C GLN A 133 4.82 -5.33 -12.94
N VAL A 134 4.30 -5.86 -11.83
CA VAL A 134 3.25 -5.25 -11.03
C VAL A 134 3.87 -4.83 -9.70
N LYS A 135 3.69 -3.56 -9.32
CA LYS A 135 4.24 -3.00 -8.08
C LYS A 135 3.42 -3.49 -6.88
N GLY A 136 4.09 -3.80 -5.77
CA GLY A 136 3.45 -4.25 -4.53
C GLY A 136 2.43 -3.24 -3.98
N GLU A 137 2.64 -1.94 -4.20
CA GLU A 137 1.67 -0.91 -3.81
C GLU A 137 0.32 -1.05 -4.51
N ASP A 138 0.33 -1.42 -5.79
CA ASP A 138 -0.91 -1.59 -6.56
C ASP A 138 -1.62 -2.91 -6.22
N ILE A 139 -0.86 -3.90 -5.75
CA ILE A 139 -1.39 -5.15 -5.18
C ILE A 139 -2.02 -4.88 -3.81
N ALA A 140 -1.34 -4.14 -2.93
CA ALA A 140 -1.83 -3.81 -1.59
C ALA A 140 -3.12 -2.97 -1.64
N LYS A 141 -3.24 -2.03 -2.60
CA LYS A 141 -4.46 -1.22 -2.79
C LYS A 141 -5.73 -2.03 -3.07
N LEU A 142 -5.61 -3.25 -3.60
CA LEU A 142 -6.75 -4.07 -3.95
C LEU A 142 -7.38 -4.77 -2.73
N ASN A 143 -6.74 -4.72 -1.55
CA ASN A 143 -7.23 -5.29 -0.30
C ASN A 143 -7.73 -6.75 -0.44
N THR A 144 -7.08 -7.52 -1.31
CA THR A 144 -7.43 -8.93 -1.52
C THR A 144 -6.79 -9.80 -0.45
N VAL A 145 -7.41 -10.93 -0.13
CA VAL A 145 -6.83 -11.96 0.74
C VAL A 145 -5.74 -12.77 0.00
N ASP A 146 -5.86 -12.91 -1.32
CA ASP A 146 -4.94 -13.70 -2.16
C ASP A 146 -4.19 -12.79 -3.15
N VAL A 147 -2.87 -12.99 -3.25
CA VAL A 147 -1.97 -12.30 -4.17
C VAL A 147 -2.35 -12.50 -5.64
N LEU A 148 -2.85 -13.69 -6.01
CA LEU A 148 -3.27 -14.00 -7.37
C LEU A 148 -4.54 -13.24 -7.77
N GLY A 149 -5.47 -13.03 -6.83
CA GLY A 149 -6.66 -12.22 -7.08
C GLY A 149 -6.29 -10.78 -7.47
N ALA A 150 -5.32 -10.20 -6.77
CA ALA A 150 -4.82 -8.85 -7.08
C ALA A 150 -4.17 -8.73 -8.46
N LEU A 151 -3.60 -9.81 -8.99
CA LEU A 151 -2.97 -9.83 -10.31
C LEU A 151 -3.96 -9.87 -11.48
N GLN A 152 -5.22 -10.27 -11.25
CA GLN A 152 -6.21 -10.59 -12.29
C GLN A 152 -6.49 -9.43 -13.26
N SER A 153 -6.25 -8.19 -12.82
CA SER A 153 -6.46 -6.97 -13.63
C SER A 153 -5.19 -6.17 -13.92
N GLN A 154 -4.05 -6.61 -13.41
CA GLN A 154 -2.80 -5.84 -13.46
C GLN A 154 -1.85 -6.26 -14.59
N SER A 155 -2.05 -7.45 -15.18
CA SER A 155 -1.14 -7.98 -16.21
C SER A 155 -1.88 -8.49 -17.46
N PRO A 156 -1.70 -7.86 -18.64
CA PRO A 156 -2.39 -8.27 -19.86
C PRO A 156 -1.94 -9.66 -20.33
N GLY A 157 -2.87 -10.52 -20.74
CA GLY A 157 -2.55 -11.88 -21.18
C GLY A 157 -2.22 -12.86 -20.05
N VAL A 158 -2.50 -12.50 -18.80
CA VAL A 158 -2.61 -13.44 -17.69
C VAL A 158 -4.09 -13.65 -17.42
N ASN A 159 -4.55 -14.89 -17.54
CA ASN A 159 -5.92 -15.26 -17.22
C ASN A 159 -5.94 -15.96 -15.87
N ILE A 160 -6.54 -15.33 -14.88
CA ILE A 160 -6.70 -15.85 -13.52
C ILE A 160 -8.18 -16.14 -13.34
N VAL A 161 -8.54 -17.39 -13.06
CA VAL A 161 -9.92 -17.82 -12.89
C VAL A 161 -10.04 -18.53 -11.54
N GLN A 162 -11.01 -18.10 -10.75
CA GLN A 162 -11.37 -18.81 -9.53
C GLN A 162 -12.27 -20.00 -9.93
N ASN A 163 -11.84 -21.22 -9.64
CA ASN A 163 -12.59 -22.42 -10.05
C ASN A 163 -13.83 -22.67 -9.19
N ASN A 164 -13.89 -22.11 -7.98
CA ASN A 164 -15.02 -22.22 -7.07
C ASN A 164 -15.02 -21.04 -6.08
N GLY A 165 -16.11 -20.88 -5.33
CA GLY A 165 -16.25 -19.82 -4.33
C GLY A 165 -15.79 -20.20 -2.92
N PHE A 166 -15.08 -21.33 -2.74
CA PHE A 166 -14.65 -21.74 -1.40
C PHE A 166 -13.48 -20.88 -0.92
N LEU A 167 -13.50 -20.56 0.37
CA LEU A 167 -12.40 -19.87 1.02
C LEU A 167 -11.13 -20.73 0.96
N GLY A 168 -10.00 -20.08 0.68
CA GLY A 168 -8.71 -20.76 0.52
C GLY A 168 -8.61 -21.65 -0.72
N SER A 169 -9.62 -21.68 -1.61
CA SER A 169 -9.46 -22.31 -2.91
C SER A 169 -8.47 -21.53 -3.77
N GLY A 170 -7.51 -22.24 -4.36
CA GLY A 170 -6.52 -21.62 -5.24
C GLY A 170 -7.13 -21.13 -6.54
N PHE A 171 -6.45 -20.16 -7.16
CA PHE A 171 -6.78 -19.68 -8.49
C PHE A 171 -6.13 -20.55 -9.56
N LYS A 172 -6.84 -20.76 -10.67
CA LYS A 172 -6.27 -21.32 -11.89
C LYS A 172 -5.68 -20.18 -12.72
N VAL A 173 -4.36 -20.16 -12.85
CA VAL A 173 -3.64 -19.15 -13.63
C VAL A 173 -3.17 -19.75 -14.95
N ASN A 174 -3.36 -19.02 -16.05
CA ASN A 174 -2.78 -19.35 -17.36
C ASN A 174 -2.17 -18.09 -17.97
N ILE A 175 -0.97 -18.21 -18.54
CA ILE A 175 -0.26 -17.11 -19.20
C ILE A 175 -0.33 -17.34 -20.71
N ARG A 176 -0.87 -16.37 -21.45
CA ARG A 176 -1.09 -16.45 -22.92
C ARG A 176 -1.95 -17.63 -23.39
N GLY A 177 -2.91 -18.05 -22.57
CA GLY A 177 -3.83 -19.14 -22.89
C GLY A 177 -3.30 -20.51 -22.48
N LEU A 178 -3.93 -21.57 -22.99
CA LEU A 178 -3.56 -22.95 -22.68
C LEU A 178 -2.43 -23.40 -23.61
N GLY A 179 -1.22 -23.58 -23.05
CA GLY A 179 -0.04 -24.04 -23.79
C GLY A 179 0.07 -25.56 -23.90
N THR A 180 -0.69 -26.32 -23.09
CA THR A 180 -0.62 -27.79 -23.01
C THR A 180 -2.01 -28.38 -22.74
N ILE A 181 -2.19 -29.66 -23.07
CA ILE A 181 -3.42 -30.44 -22.83
C ILE A 181 -3.41 -31.07 -21.41
N GLY A 182 -2.24 -31.14 -20.77
CA GLY A 182 -2.04 -31.65 -19.42
C GLY A 182 -2.04 -30.53 -18.38
N ASP A 183 -0.93 -30.40 -17.65
CA ASP A 183 -0.74 -29.29 -16.71
C ASP A 183 -0.33 -28.01 -17.45
N SER A 184 -1.12 -26.96 -17.26
CA SER A 184 -0.91 -25.63 -17.85
C SER A 184 -0.58 -24.57 -16.81
N ALA A 185 -0.37 -24.95 -15.54
CA ALA A 185 -0.02 -24.01 -14.49
C ALA A 185 1.36 -23.36 -14.76
N PRO A 186 1.51 -22.06 -14.48
CA PRO A 186 2.81 -21.40 -14.54
C PRO A 186 3.68 -21.82 -13.36
N LEU A 187 4.99 -21.62 -13.50
CA LEU A 187 5.92 -21.81 -12.39
C LEU A 187 5.87 -20.59 -11.45
N TYR A 188 5.59 -20.82 -10.17
CA TYR A 188 5.73 -19.81 -9.13
C TYR A 188 7.13 -19.83 -8.54
N VAL A 189 7.77 -18.67 -8.49
CA VAL A 189 9.09 -18.48 -7.88
C VAL A 189 8.97 -17.38 -6.83
N VAL A 190 9.25 -17.69 -5.57
CA VAL A 190 9.20 -16.73 -4.47
C VAL A 190 10.62 -16.55 -3.96
N ASP A 191 11.16 -15.33 -4.07
CA ASP A 191 12.54 -14.99 -3.66
C ASP A 191 13.62 -15.94 -4.19
N GLY A 192 13.43 -16.47 -5.40
CA GLY A 192 14.35 -17.40 -6.06
C GLY A 192 14.11 -18.88 -5.76
N VAL A 193 13.16 -19.21 -4.88
CA VAL A 193 12.75 -20.60 -4.60
C VAL A 193 11.54 -20.96 -5.46
N ALA A 194 11.71 -21.96 -6.32
CA ALA A 194 10.65 -22.51 -7.14
C ALA A 194 9.65 -23.31 -6.29
N ASN A 195 8.37 -23.28 -6.67
CA ASN A 195 7.28 -24.05 -6.04
C ASN A 195 6.83 -23.53 -4.67
N GLY A 196 7.02 -22.23 -4.40
CA GLY A 196 6.50 -21.58 -3.20
C GLY A 196 4.96 -21.56 -3.19
N SER A 197 4.35 -21.83 -2.04
CA SER A 197 2.89 -21.74 -1.86
C SER A 197 2.49 -20.27 -1.85
N ILE A 198 2.06 -19.76 -3.00
CA ILE A 198 1.67 -18.35 -3.15
C ILE A 198 0.47 -17.94 -2.29
N SER A 199 -0.41 -18.90 -1.98
CA SER A 199 -1.59 -18.73 -1.15
C SER A 199 -1.28 -18.43 0.33
N ALA A 200 -0.04 -18.64 0.79
CA ALA A 200 0.38 -18.34 2.15
C ALA A 200 1.10 -16.98 2.28
N LEU A 201 1.29 -16.25 1.18
CA LEU A 201 1.94 -14.96 1.19
C LEU A 201 0.93 -13.84 1.44
N ASN A 202 1.27 -12.91 2.34
CA ASN A 202 0.48 -11.71 2.52
C ASN A 202 0.75 -10.71 1.37
N PRO A 203 -0.28 -10.15 0.71
CA PRO A 203 -0.12 -9.10 -0.29
C PRO A 203 0.70 -7.89 0.20
N SER A 204 0.62 -7.55 1.49
CA SER A 204 1.38 -6.45 2.09
C SER A 204 2.89 -6.68 2.12
N ASP A 205 3.34 -7.94 2.04
CA ASP A 205 4.75 -8.31 2.10
C ASP A 205 5.39 -8.35 0.71
N ILE A 206 4.59 -8.17 -0.34
CA ILE A 206 5.05 -8.18 -1.73
C ILE A 206 5.69 -6.83 -2.09
N GLU A 207 6.91 -6.88 -2.60
CA GLU A 207 7.59 -5.72 -3.19
C GLU A 207 7.24 -5.60 -4.67
N SER A 208 7.34 -6.71 -5.40
CA SER A 208 7.02 -6.76 -6.83
C SER A 208 6.60 -8.16 -7.27
N ILE A 209 5.78 -8.19 -8.32
CA ILE A 209 5.42 -9.42 -9.03
C ILE A 209 5.80 -9.25 -10.50
N ASP A 210 6.74 -10.06 -10.96
CA ASP A 210 7.22 -10.08 -12.32
C ASP A 210 6.66 -11.29 -13.06
N VAL A 211 5.85 -11.05 -14.09
CA VAL A 211 5.30 -12.10 -14.94
C VAL A 211 6.15 -12.22 -16.21
N LEU A 212 6.87 -13.34 -16.34
CA LEU A 212 7.67 -13.68 -17.50
C LEU A 212 6.80 -14.48 -18.48
N LYS A 213 6.45 -13.84 -19.61
CA LYS A 213 5.49 -14.39 -20.59
C LYS A 213 6.16 -15.05 -21.79
N ASP A 214 7.43 -14.74 -22.01
CA ASP A 214 8.21 -15.24 -23.13
C ASP A 214 9.12 -16.39 -22.73
N ALA A 215 9.27 -17.36 -23.64
CA ALA A 215 10.17 -18.49 -23.49
C ALA A 215 11.63 -18.06 -23.27
N ALA A 216 12.09 -16.96 -23.91
CA ALA A 216 13.46 -16.47 -23.75
C ALA A 216 13.75 -15.96 -22.32
N SER A 217 12.81 -15.23 -21.72
CA SER A 217 12.93 -14.72 -20.34
C SER A 217 12.72 -15.83 -19.31
N ALA A 218 11.85 -16.79 -19.62
CA ALA A 218 11.51 -17.92 -18.77
C ALA A 218 12.54 -19.07 -18.84
N ALA A 219 13.35 -19.15 -19.91
CA ALA A 219 14.31 -20.25 -20.17
C ALA A 219 15.32 -20.48 -19.04
N ILE A 220 15.63 -19.44 -18.26
CA ILE A 220 16.53 -19.53 -17.09
C ILE A 220 15.98 -20.52 -16.05
N TYR A 221 14.66 -20.65 -15.95
CA TYR A 221 13.99 -21.58 -15.03
C TYR A 221 13.73 -22.97 -15.63
N GLY A 222 14.20 -23.21 -16.85
CA GLY A 222 14.20 -24.52 -17.52
C GLY A 222 12.83 -24.97 -18.02
N ALA A 223 12.67 -26.28 -18.22
CA ALA A 223 11.49 -26.87 -18.87
C ALA A 223 10.17 -26.62 -18.10
N ARG A 224 10.23 -26.40 -16.78
CA ARG A 224 9.04 -26.07 -15.95
C ARG A 224 8.47 -24.68 -16.25
N ALA A 225 9.22 -23.85 -16.94
CA ALA A 225 8.86 -22.48 -17.29
C ALA A 225 8.12 -22.39 -18.64
N ALA A 226 7.79 -23.53 -19.27
CA ALA A 226 7.14 -23.58 -20.58
C ALA A 226 5.77 -22.87 -20.61
N ASN A 227 5.07 -22.84 -19.47
CA ASN A 227 3.78 -22.16 -19.30
C ASN A 227 3.93 -20.72 -18.76
N GLY A 228 5.15 -20.18 -18.74
CA GLY A 228 5.50 -18.89 -18.13
C GLY A 228 5.87 -19.00 -16.65
N VAL A 229 6.39 -17.90 -16.11
CA VAL A 229 6.87 -17.80 -14.72
C VAL A 229 6.27 -16.58 -14.05
N ILE A 230 5.82 -16.75 -12.81
CA ILE A 230 5.42 -15.67 -11.93
C ILE A 230 6.46 -15.59 -10.83
N LEU A 231 7.28 -14.55 -10.88
CA LEU A 231 8.31 -14.26 -9.90
C LEU A 231 7.76 -13.26 -8.89
N ILE A 232 7.86 -13.61 -7.62
CA ILE A 232 7.41 -12.79 -6.51
C ILE A 232 8.64 -12.43 -5.69
N THR A 233 8.84 -11.13 -5.50
CA THR A 233 9.88 -10.59 -4.64
C THR A 233 9.22 -10.04 -3.38
N THR A 234 9.66 -10.50 -2.21
CA THR A 234 9.16 -9.98 -0.93
C THR A 234 9.97 -8.76 -0.49
N LYS A 235 9.34 -7.90 0.32
CA LYS A 235 9.97 -6.70 0.87
C LYS A 235 11.17 -7.06 1.74
N LYS A 236 12.34 -6.56 1.35
CA LYS A 236 13.59 -6.73 2.10
C LYS A 236 13.88 -5.50 2.96
N GLY A 237 14.63 -5.72 4.03
CA GLY A 237 15.15 -4.62 4.85
C GLY A 237 16.04 -3.70 4.03
N LYS A 238 15.87 -2.39 4.21
CA LYS A 238 16.70 -1.36 3.57
C LYS A 238 17.66 -0.77 4.60
N GLU A 239 18.82 -0.31 4.14
CA GLU A 239 19.74 0.46 4.98
C GLU A 239 19.06 1.76 5.43
N GLY A 240 19.11 2.05 6.72
CA GLY A 240 18.53 3.26 7.29
C GLY A 240 17.76 3.01 8.57
N GLN A 241 16.91 3.98 8.91
CA GLN A 241 16.10 3.91 10.12
C GLN A 241 15.09 2.77 10.04
N ALA A 242 14.81 2.16 11.19
CA ALA A 242 13.76 1.16 11.29
C ALA A 242 12.42 1.77 10.88
N SER A 243 11.77 1.16 9.88
CA SER A 243 10.43 1.52 9.43
C SER A 243 9.45 0.47 9.92
N VAL A 244 8.42 0.94 10.61
CA VAL A 244 7.30 0.11 11.06
C VAL A 244 6.09 0.50 10.23
N THR A 245 5.55 -0.47 9.50
CA THR A 245 4.34 -0.30 8.69
C THR A 245 3.25 -1.19 9.26
N TYR A 246 2.05 -0.62 9.39
CA TYR A 246 0.85 -1.36 9.75
C TYR A 246 -0.19 -1.14 8.67
N ASP A 247 -0.62 -2.23 8.05
CA ASP A 247 -1.68 -2.23 7.06
C ASP A 247 -2.81 -3.11 7.59
N GLY A 248 -4.02 -2.54 7.67
CA GLY A 248 -5.19 -3.24 8.15
C GLY A 248 -6.44 -2.81 7.41
N TYR A 249 -7.32 -3.77 7.14
CA TYR A 249 -8.65 -3.51 6.58
C TYR A 249 -9.70 -4.40 7.24
N TYR A 250 -10.93 -3.91 7.21
CA TYR A 250 -12.12 -4.64 7.62
C TYR A 250 -13.19 -4.40 6.56
N GLY A 251 -13.88 -5.46 6.15
CA GLY A 251 -14.91 -5.43 5.12
C GLY A 251 -16.03 -6.43 5.39
N LEU A 252 -17.13 -6.26 4.67
CA LEU A 252 -18.27 -7.18 4.66
C LEU A 252 -18.42 -7.72 3.24
N GLN A 253 -18.57 -9.03 3.11
CA GLN A 253 -18.75 -9.72 1.83
C GLN A 253 -20.20 -10.18 1.66
N ASN A 254 -20.71 -9.96 0.45
CA ASN A 254 -22.05 -10.37 0.04
C ASN A 254 -21.99 -11.04 -1.34
N LEU A 255 -22.88 -12.00 -1.58
CA LEU A 255 -23.03 -12.57 -2.92
C LEU A 255 -23.65 -11.53 -3.87
N TYR A 256 -22.91 -11.14 -4.90
CA TYR A 256 -23.37 -10.11 -5.84
C TYR A 256 -24.56 -10.55 -6.70
N LYS A 257 -24.63 -11.83 -7.08
CA LYS A 257 -25.66 -12.34 -7.97
C LYS A 257 -26.12 -13.73 -7.56
N ILE A 258 -27.36 -13.81 -7.10
CA ILE A 258 -28.05 -15.06 -6.76
C ILE A 258 -29.11 -15.30 -7.85
N PRO A 259 -29.19 -16.50 -8.45
CA PRO A 259 -30.24 -16.86 -9.38
C PRO A 259 -31.64 -16.56 -8.81
N THR A 260 -32.47 -15.88 -9.59
CA THR A 260 -33.88 -15.72 -9.25
C THR A 260 -34.58 -17.06 -9.40
N LEU A 261 -35.03 -17.62 -8.28
CA LEU A 261 -35.80 -18.86 -8.24
C LEU A 261 -37.30 -18.55 -8.41
N LEU A 262 -38.04 -19.51 -8.93
CA LEU A 262 -39.50 -19.44 -8.99
C LEU A 262 -40.06 -19.40 -7.57
N SER A 263 -41.08 -18.56 -7.37
CA SER A 263 -41.92 -18.64 -6.17
C SER A 263 -42.74 -19.93 -6.18
N ALA A 264 -43.24 -20.34 -5.01
CA ALA A 264 -44.07 -21.53 -4.87
C ALA A 264 -45.29 -21.51 -5.81
N ASN A 265 -45.90 -20.34 -6.02
CA ASN A 265 -47.04 -20.19 -6.91
C ASN A 265 -46.66 -20.31 -8.39
N GLU A 266 -45.57 -19.68 -8.81
CA GLU A 266 -45.06 -19.79 -10.19
C GLU A 266 -44.63 -21.23 -10.51
N TYR A 267 -44.03 -21.93 -9.54
CA TYR A 267 -43.70 -23.34 -9.67
C TYR A 267 -44.96 -24.21 -9.89
N MET A 268 -46.03 -23.96 -9.13
CA MET A 268 -47.31 -24.65 -9.31
C MET A 268 -47.90 -24.40 -10.70
N GLN A 269 -47.88 -23.15 -11.16
CA GLN A 269 -48.40 -22.75 -12.47
C GLN A 269 -47.65 -23.44 -13.61
N ILE A 270 -46.32 -23.43 -13.59
CA ILE A 270 -45.50 -24.06 -14.64
C ILE A 270 -45.74 -25.57 -14.68
N GLN A 271 -45.90 -26.21 -13.51
CA GLN A 271 -46.18 -27.66 -13.49
C GLN A 271 -47.58 -28.02 -13.99
N ASP A 272 -48.57 -27.19 -13.70
CA ASP A 272 -49.92 -27.38 -14.23
C ASP A 272 -49.94 -27.12 -15.75
N GLU A 273 -49.24 -26.10 -16.23
CA GLU A 273 -49.11 -25.79 -17.65
C GLU A 273 -48.44 -26.95 -18.41
N SER A 274 -47.33 -27.48 -17.90
CA SER A 274 -46.67 -28.66 -18.49
C SER A 274 -47.63 -29.86 -18.61
N ARG A 275 -48.47 -30.10 -17.59
CA ARG A 275 -49.44 -31.21 -17.63
C ARG A 275 -50.56 -30.97 -18.62
N MET A 276 -51.06 -29.74 -18.70
CA MET A 276 -52.08 -29.38 -19.68
C MET A 276 -51.55 -29.52 -21.11
N MET A 277 -50.27 -29.20 -21.35
CA MET A 277 -49.60 -29.45 -22.63
C MET A 277 -49.52 -30.95 -22.98
N ASP A 278 -49.32 -31.80 -21.98
CA ASP A 278 -49.34 -33.26 -22.12
C ASP A 278 -50.76 -33.87 -22.17
N GLY A 279 -51.81 -33.04 -22.15
CA GLY A 279 -53.21 -33.48 -22.17
C GLY A 279 -53.70 -34.07 -20.84
N LEU A 280 -52.93 -33.91 -19.76
CA LEU A 280 -53.27 -34.35 -18.41
C LEU A 280 -53.98 -33.24 -17.63
N ALA A 281 -54.83 -33.63 -16.68
CA ALA A 281 -55.42 -32.67 -15.76
C ALA A 281 -54.33 -32.04 -14.85
N PRO A 282 -54.47 -30.75 -14.47
CA PRO A 282 -53.62 -30.09 -13.48
C PRO A 282 -53.50 -30.85 -12.16
N TYR A 283 -52.45 -30.57 -11.39
CA TYR A 283 -52.30 -31.16 -10.07
C TYR A 283 -53.36 -30.64 -9.11
N ASN A 284 -53.89 -31.54 -8.27
CA ASN A 284 -54.60 -31.12 -7.06
C ASN A 284 -53.58 -30.82 -5.96
N TRP A 285 -53.01 -29.62 -6.00
CA TRP A 285 -51.95 -29.21 -5.07
C TRP A 285 -52.34 -29.30 -3.59
N GLU A 286 -53.61 -29.08 -3.25
CA GLU A 286 -54.10 -29.22 -1.88
C GLU A 286 -53.85 -30.63 -1.29
N ASN A 287 -53.92 -31.67 -2.13
CA ASN A 287 -53.60 -33.04 -1.73
C ASN A 287 -52.08 -33.30 -1.62
N TYR A 288 -51.25 -32.61 -2.39
CA TYR A 288 -49.79 -32.83 -2.42
C TYR A 288 -49.05 -32.07 -1.32
N ILE A 289 -49.43 -30.82 -1.04
CA ILE A 289 -48.75 -29.95 -0.06
C ILE A 289 -49.57 -29.74 1.22
N GLY A 290 -50.82 -30.21 1.24
CA GLY A 290 -51.75 -30.03 2.36
C GLY A 290 -52.47 -28.67 2.32
N SER A 291 -53.67 -28.65 2.90
CA SER A 291 -54.57 -27.48 2.89
C SER A 291 -53.97 -26.23 3.54
N ARG A 292 -53.15 -26.38 4.60
CA ARG A 292 -52.48 -25.27 5.26
C ARG A 292 -51.49 -24.55 4.33
N ILE A 293 -50.59 -25.30 3.69
CA ILE A 293 -49.56 -24.73 2.82
C ILE A 293 -50.21 -24.18 1.54
N TYR A 294 -51.21 -24.88 1.01
CA TYR A 294 -51.95 -24.42 -0.16
C TYR A 294 -52.64 -23.06 0.07
N LYS A 295 -53.33 -22.89 1.21
CA LYS A 295 -53.91 -21.59 1.60
C LYS A 295 -52.85 -20.52 1.81
N ALA A 296 -51.73 -20.86 2.46
CA ALA A 296 -50.64 -19.90 2.64
C ALA A 296 -50.12 -19.36 1.30
N ILE A 297 -49.99 -20.21 0.28
CA ILE A 297 -49.50 -19.79 -1.05
C ILE A 297 -50.55 -18.99 -1.82
N LYS A 298 -51.80 -19.46 -1.87
CA LYS A 298 -52.85 -18.89 -2.75
C LYS A 298 -53.63 -17.74 -2.13
N GLU A 299 -53.85 -17.76 -0.83
CA GLU A 299 -54.71 -16.80 -0.11
C GLU A 299 -53.89 -15.80 0.70
N GLU A 300 -52.82 -16.25 1.36
CA GLU A 300 -52.00 -15.41 2.25
C GLU A 300 -50.78 -14.78 1.54
N GLY A 301 -50.54 -15.15 0.27
CA GLY A 301 -49.48 -14.57 -0.56
C GLY A 301 -48.06 -15.06 -0.24
N TRP A 302 -47.93 -16.19 0.46
CA TRP A 302 -46.61 -16.77 0.75
C TRP A 302 -45.93 -17.26 -0.54
N THR A 303 -44.73 -16.73 -0.82
CA THR A 303 -43.96 -17.03 -2.03
C THR A 303 -43.07 -18.27 -1.91
N GLY A 304 -43.06 -18.94 -0.76
CA GLY A 304 -42.17 -20.06 -0.45
C GLY A 304 -40.87 -19.62 0.24
N THR A 305 -40.17 -20.56 0.86
CA THR A 305 -38.84 -20.30 1.45
C THR A 305 -37.79 -20.25 0.34
N ASN A 306 -37.04 -19.15 0.26
CA ASN A 306 -35.88 -19.08 -0.63
C ASN A 306 -34.70 -19.80 0.02
N TRP A 307 -34.61 -21.12 -0.20
CA TRP A 307 -33.53 -21.95 0.33
C TRP A 307 -32.14 -21.48 -0.10
N LEU A 308 -32.01 -20.86 -1.27
CA LEU A 308 -30.72 -20.36 -1.74
C LEU A 308 -30.27 -19.11 -0.96
N LYS A 309 -31.22 -18.28 -0.52
CA LYS A 309 -30.95 -17.19 0.42
C LYS A 309 -30.64 -17.74 1.83
N GLU A 310 -31.34 -18.79 2.25
CA GLU A 310 -31.17 -19.37 3.59
C GLU A 310 -29.78 -19.97 3.82
N ILE A 311 -29.15 -20.51 2.77
CA ILE A 311 -27.78 -21.05 2.85
C ILE A 311 -26.68 -19.99 2.67
N THR A 312 -27.05 -18.74 2.38
CA THR A 312 -26.10 -17.64 2.22
C THR A 312 -26.03 -16.80 3.49
N ASN A 313 -24.83 -16.41 3.89
CA ASN A 313 -24.62 -15.47 4.97
C ASN A 313 -24.52 -14.07 4.36
N GLU A 314 -25.44 -13.19 4.75
CA GLU A 314 -25.33 -11.76 4.45
C GLU A 314 -24.27 -11.13 5.37
N ASP A 315 -23.51 -10.18 4.83
CA ASP A 315 -22.49 -9.41 5.53
C ASP A 315 -21.41 -10.27 6.22
N ALA A 316 -20.89 -11.28 5.51
CA ALA A 316 -19.80 -12.12 6.01
C ALA A 316 -18.53 -11.27 6.24
N PRO A 317 -17.99 -11.18 7.46
CA PRO A 317 -16.87 -10.31 7.76
C PRO A 317 -15.56 -10.83 7.14
N VAL A 318 -14.76 -9.90 6.66
CA VAL A 318 -13.38 -10.15 6.22
C VAL A 318 -12.47 -9.11 6.85
N GLN A 319 -11.33 -9.56 7.37
CA GLN A 319 -10.36 -8.70 8.02
C GLN A 319 -8.94 -9.15 7.73
N ASN A 320 -8.04 -8.19 7.64
CA ASN A 320 -6.62 -8.44 7.53
C ASN A 320 -5.87 -7.43 8.37
N HIS A 321 -4.85 -7.91 9.07
CA HIS A 321 -3.95 -7.10 9.88
C HIS A 321 -2.52 -7.57 9.59
N SER A 322 -1.69 -6.66 9.11
CA SER A 322 -0.29 -6.93 8.83
C SER A 322 0.58 -5.87 9.48
N VAL A 323 1.61 -6.33 10.19
CA VAL A 323 2.63 -5.50 10.82
C VAL A 323 3.97 -5.90 10.21
N ASN A 324 4.66 -4.94 9.62
CA ASN A 324 5.96 -5.13 9.00
C ASN A 324 6.99 -4.22 9.65
N VAL A 325 8.10 -4.80 10.06
CA VAL A 325 9.25 -4.09 10.62
C VAL A 325 10.44 -4.34 9.73
N THR A 326 10.93 -3.28 9.10
CA THR A 326 12.10 -3.34 8.22
C THR A 326 13.16 -2.37 8.69
N GLY A 327 14.43 -2.72 8.50
CA GLY A 327 15.53 -1.82 8.82
C GLY A 327 16.87 -2.48 8.56
N GLY A 328 17.94 -1.74 8.79
CA GLY A 328 19.26 -2.28 8.55
C GLY A 328 20.35 -1.23 8.58
N SER A 329 21.58 -1.71 8.63
CA SER A 329 22.79 -0.92 8.46
C SER A 329 23.56 -1.43 7.24
N LYS A 330 24.67 -0.77 6.89
CA LYS A 330 25.58 -1.19 5.79
C LYS A 330 26.04 -2.64 5.88
N THR A 331 26.04 -3.23 7.07
CA THR A 331 26.57 -4.57 7.33
C THR A 331 25.49 -5.64 7.41
N GLY A 332 24.21 -5.27 7.45
CA GLY A 332 23.12 -6.23 7.56
C GLY A 332 21.75 -5.57 7.61
N THR A 333 20.80 -6.20 6.94
CA THR A 333 19.40 -5.79 6.88
C THR A 333 18.51 -6.86 7.51
N TYR A 334 17.36 -6.42 8.03
CA TYR A 334 16.35 -7.29 8.62
C TYR A 334 14.95 -6.88 8.14
N SER A 335 14.08 -7.88 8.01
CA SER A 335 12.66 -7.71 7.70
C SER A 335 11.90 -8.75 8.52
N ILE A 336 10.92 -8.29 9.29
CA ILE A 336 10.04 -9.14 10.12
C ILE A 336 8.61 -8.73 9.81
N GLY A 337 7.84 -9.67 9.27
CA GLY A 337 6.41 -9.50 8.98
C GLY A 337 5.57 -10.44 9.83
N LEU A 338 4.47 -9.92 10.37
CA LEU A 338 3.41 -10.70 11.01
C LEU A 338 2.08 -10.33 10.38
N ALA A 339 1.34 -11.33 9.95
CA ALA A 339 0.06 -11.16 9.31
C ALA A 339 -1.00 -12.06 9.93
N TYR A 340 -2.20 -11.52 10.09
CA TYR A 340 -3.41 -12.25 10.44
C TYR A 340 -4.50 -11.89 9.45
N THR A 341 -5.08 -12.92 8.82
CA THR A 341 -6.20 -12.77 7.89
C THR A 341 -7.33 -13.67 8.34
N GLY A 342 -8.52 -13.10 8.49
CA GLY A 342 -9.75 -13.81 8.82
C GLY A 342 -10.81 -13.53 7.76
N GLN A 343 -11.44 -14.58 7.25
CA GLN A 343 -12.51 -14.46 6.26
C GLN A 343 -13.60 -15.47 6.58
N ASP A 344 -14.83 -14.99 6.69
CA ASP A 344 -16.01 -15.83 6.87
C ASP A 344 -16.64 -16.20 5.52
N ALA A 345 -17.26 -17.38 5.45
CA ALA A 345 -17.85 -17.87 4.23
C ALA A 345 -19.20 -17.17 3.96
N THR A 346 -19.38 -16.70 2.73
CA THR A 346 -20.64 -16.12 2.25
C THR A 346 -21.72 -17.18 1.96
N MET A 347 -21.34 -18.46 1.94
CA MET A 347 -22.23 -19.60 1.75
C MET A 347 -21.87 -20.72 2.70
N GLY A 348 -22.89 -21.39 3.25
CA GLY A 348 -22.74 -22.45 4.25
C GLY A 348 -23.00 -21.94 5.66
N VAL A 349 -23.60 -22.80 6.48
CA VAL A 349 -23.90 -22.50 7.89
C VAL A 349 -22.58 -22.44 8.69
N PRO A 350 -22.40 -21.52 9.64
CA PRO A 350 -21.27 -21.55 10.57
C PRO A 350 -21.17 -22.85 11.38
#